data_AF-A0A7K3RIC3-F1
#
_entry.id   AF-A0A7K3RIC3-F1
#
_cell.length_a   1.000
_cell.length_b   1.000
_cell.length_c   1.000
_cell.angle_alpha   90.00
_cell.angle_beta   90.00
_cell.angle_gamma   90.00
#
_symmetry.space_group_name_H-M   'P 1'
#
loop_
_entity.id
_entity.type
_entity.pdbx_description
1 polymer ?
#
loop_
_entity_poly.entity_id
_entity_poly.type
_entity_poly.pdbx_seq_one_letter_code
_entity_poly.pdbx_strand_id
1 'polypeptide(L)' 'TVAVPVFLGREPYGSLSLGGAEERFAGAPENRLEALRHAAALLEKRLTHPPQRPKPKARRTPTA' A
#
# COMPACT_ATOMS: atom_id res chain seq x y z
N THR A 1 -9.85 -15.77 0.37
CA THR A 1 -9.13 -14.54 -0.05
C THR A 1 -10.13 -13.49 -0.47
N VAL A 2 -9.88 -12.21 -0.20
CA VAL A 2 -10.64 -11.07 -0.72
C VAL A 2 -9.70 -10.10 -1.44
N ALA A 3 -10.21 -9.38 -2.43
CA ALA A 3 -9.42 -8.45 -3.23
C ALA A 3 -10.21 -7.18 -3.57
N VAL A 4 -9.51 -6.06 -3.72
CA VAL A 4 -10.04 -4.79 -4.21
C VAL A 4 -9.15 -4.26 -5.34
N PRO A 5 -9.69 -3.50 -6.31
CA PRO A 5 -8.88 -2.87 -7.34
C PRO A 5 -7.98 -1.77 -6.75
N VAL A 6 -6.85 -1.54 -7.41
CA VAL A 6 -5.93 -0.41 -7.17
C VAL A 6 -5.79 0.36 -8.48
N PHE A 7 -5.93 1.67 -8.42
CA PHE A 7 -5.86 2.55 -9.58
C PHE A 7 -4.60 3.42 -9.59
N LEU A 8 -4.08 3.72 -10.79
CA LEU A 8 -3.11 4.77 -11.00
C LEU A 8 -3.81 5.92 -11.75
N GLY A 9 -4.26 6.92 -10.99
CA GLY A 9 -5.17 7.93 -11.51
C GLY A 9 -6.54 7.31 -11.81
N ARG A 10 -6.90 7.23 -13.10
CA ARG A 10 -8.16 6.61 -13.55
C ARG A 10 -7.98 5.22 -14.17
N GLU A 11 -6.74 4.77 -14.32
CA GLU A 11 -6.46 3.49 -14.97
C GLU A 11 -6.32 2.37 -13.93
N PRO A 12 -6.92 1.19 -14.18
CA PRO A 12 -6.73 0.04 -13.32
C PRO A 12 -5.27 -0.39 -13.38
N TYR A 13 -4.59 -0.34 -12.23
CA TYR A 13 -3.17 -0.68 -12.10
C TYR A 13 -2.97 -2.13 -11.64
N GLY A 14 -3.87 -2.64 -10.82
CA GLY A 14 -3.83 -4.01 -10.32
C GLY A 14 -4.87 -4.26 -9.22
N SER A 15 -4.61 -5.24 -8.36
CA SER A 15 -5.45 -5.55 -7.22
C SER A 15 -4.63 -5.67 -5.93
N LEU A 16 -5.24 -5.28 -4.81
CA LEU A 16 -4.73 -5.53 -3.47
C LEU A 16 -5.56 -6.66 -2.87
N SER A 17 -4.90 -7.76 -2.51
CA SER A 17 -5.54 -8.99 -2.03
C SER A 17 -5.12 -9.32 -0.61
N LEU A 18 -6.06 -9.80 0.20
CA LEU A 18 -5.82 -10.34 1.54
C LEU A 18 -6.21 -11.82 1.56
N GLY A 19 -5.21 -12.69 1.75
CA GLY A 19 -5.36 -14.13 1.91
C GLY A 19 -5.03 -14.58 3.33
N GLY A 20 -5.66 -15.66 3.77
CA GLY A 20 -5.45 -16.24 5.09
C GLY A 20 -6.32 -17.47 5.29
N ALA A 21 -6.06 -18.22 6.36
CA ALA A 21 -6.93 -19.30 6.80
C ALA A 21 -8.31 -18.74 7.21
N GLU A 22 -9.36 -19.54 7.08
CA GLU A 22 -10.76 -19.12 7.28
C GLU A 22 -10.98 -18.55 8.69
N GLU A 23 -10.34 -19.14 9.69
CA GLU A 23 -10.47 -18.76 11.10
C GLU A 23 -9.91 -17.35 11.38
N ARG A 24 -9.07 -16.80 10.50
CA ARG A 24 -8.56 -15.42 10.61
C ARG A 24 -9.56 -14.37 10.10
N PHE A 25 -10.57 -14.80 9.35
CA PHE A 25 -11.68 -13.95 8.93
C PHE A 25 -12.82 -14.11 9.93
N ALA A 26 -12.73 -13.41 11.07
CA ALA A 26 -13.81 -13.39 12.06
C ALA A 26 -15.14 -12.97 11.38
N GLY A 27 -16.09 -13.92 11.31
CA GLY A 27 -17.32 -13.76 10.54
C GLY A 27 -17.10 -14.05 9.06
N ALA A 28 -17.30 -13.04 8.22
CA ALA A 28 -17.21 -13.17 6.76
C ALA A 28 -15.99 -12.40 6.23
N PRO A 29 -15.27 -12.92 5.20
CA PRO A 29 -14.13 -12.21 4.60
C PRO A 29 -14.44 -10.79 4.13
N GLU A 30 -15.68 -10.52 3.75
CA GLU A 30 -16.22 -9.23 3.32
C GLU A 30 -16.08 -8.14 4.38
N ASN A 31 -16.06 -8.52 5.67
CA ASN A 31 -15.85 -7.60 6.79
C ASN A 31 -14.47 -6.90 6.70
N ARG A 32 -13.53 -7.42 5.91
CA ARG A 32 -12.22 -6.81 5.67
C ARG A 32 -12.19 -5.86 4.48
N LEU A 33 -13.25 -5.81 3.66
CA LEU A 33 -13.25 -5.03 2.42
C LEU A 33 -13.08 -3.53 2.67
N GLU A 34 -13.66 -2.97 3.71
CA GLU A 34 -13.51 -1.54 4.00
C GLU A 34 -12.06 -1.18 4.38
N ALA A 35 -11.47 -1.95 5.29
CA ALA A 35 -10.07 -1.80 5.66
C ALA A 35 -9.13 -2.01 4.44
N LEU A 36 -9.45 -2.98 3.57
CA LEU A 36 -8.69 -3.27 2.36
C LEU A 36 -8.82 -2.14 1.31
N ARG A 37 -10.02 -1.55 1.15
CA ARG A 37 -10.25 -0.35 0.33
C ARG A 37 -9.45 0.84 0.84
N HIS A 38 -9.42 1.06 2.16
CA HIS A 38 -8.61 2.11 2.75
C HIS A 38 -7.11 1.89 2.50
N ALA A 39 -6.62 0.66 2.64
CA ALA A 39 -5.24 0.32 2.31
C ALA A 39 -4.91 0.54 0.82
N ALA A 40 -5.84 0.19 -0.08
CA ALA A 40 -5.70 0.47 -1.51
C ALA A 40 -5.58 1.98 -1.77
N ALA A 41 -6.46 2.82 -1.20
CA ALA A 41 -6.38 4.28 -1.36
C ALA A 41 -5.03 4.88 -0.89
N LEU A 42 -4.45 4.35 0.20
CA LEU A 42 -3.11 4.75 0.65
C LEU A 42 -2.01 4.34 -0.32
N LEU A 43 -2.14 3.15 -0.94
CA LEU A 43 -1.23 2.68 -1.97
C LEU A 43 -1.32 3.56 -3.22
N GLU A 44 -2.52 3.85 -3.71
CA GLU A 44 -2.77 4.75 -4.86
C GLU A 44 -2.14 6.13 -4.64
N LYS A 45 -2.29 6.68 -3.43
CA LYS A 45 -1.65 7.94 -3.03
C LYS A 45 -0.13 7.87 -3.11
N ARG A 46 0.49 6.77 -2.67
CA ARG A 46 1.95 6.61 -2.75
C ARG A 46 2.47 6.38 -4.16
N LEU A 47 1.69 5.69 -5.00
CA LEU A 47 2.04 5.47 -6.39
C LEU A 47 2.00 6.77 -7.20
N THR A 48 1.05 7.66 -6.88
CA THR A 48 0.91 8.98 -7.53
C THR A 48 1.80 10.07 -6.92
N HIS A 49 2.09 9.98 -5.61
CA HIS A 49 2.88 10.96 -4.86
C HIS A 49 3.96 10.24 -4.05
N PRO A 50 5.06 9.80 -4.70
CA PRO A 50 6.10 9.06 -4.01
C PRO A 50 6.74 9.94 -2.93
N PRO A 51 7.03 9.39 -1.73
CA PRO A 51 7.71 10.14 -0.69
C PRO A 51 9.09 10.58 -1.18
N GLN A 52 9.45 11.84 -0.92
CA GLN A 52 10.77 12.37 -1.25
C GLN A 52 11.83 11.62 -0.45
N ARG A 53 12.74 10.92 -1.14
CA ARG A 53 13.84 10.22 -0.49
C ARG A 53 14.77 11.27 0.13
N PRO A 54 15.10 11.20 1.43
CA PRO A 54 16.04 12.15 2.03
C PRO A 54 17.37 12.06 1.28
N LYS A 55 17.87 13.21 0.81
CA LYS A 55 19.17 13.28 0.13
C LYS A 55 20.24 12.72 1.09
N PRO A 56 21.16 11.86 0.62
CA PRO A 56 22.23 11.36 1.47
C PRO A 56 22.98 12.55 2.07
N LYS A 57 23.13 12.58 3.40
CA LYS A 57 23.95 13.59 4.08
C LYS A 57 25.35 13.52 3.47
N ALA A 58 25.84 14.65 2.96
CA ALA A 58 27.20 14.76 2.46
C ALA A 58 28.15 14.23 3.55
N ARG A 59 28.95 13.20 3.23
CA ARG A 59 30.03 12.73 4.10
C ARG A 59 30.96 13.92 4.33
N ARG A 60 31.00 14.44 5.55
CA ARG A 60 32.03 15.41 5.93
C ARG A 60 33.36 14.65 5.90
N THR A 61 34.21 14.96 4.93
CA THR A 61 35.61 14.52 4.94
C THR A 61 36.27 15.08 6.21
N PRO A 62 36.91 14.25 7.04
CA PRO A 62 37.76 14.77 8.10
C PRO A 62 38.97 15.43 7.44
N THR A 63 39.17 16.72 7.70
CA THR A 63 40.44 17.39 7.37
C THR A 63 41.51 16.83 8.30
N ALA A 64 42.63 16.42 7.72
CA ALA A 64 43.81 15.88 8.40
C ALA A 64 44.52 16.92 9.26
#